data_AF-A0A258DGX4-F1
#
_entry.id   AF-A0A258DGX4-F1
#
_cell.length_a   1.000
_cell.length_b   1.000
_cell.length_c   1.000
_cell.angle_alpha   90.00
_cell.angle_beta   90.00
_cell.angle_gamma   90.00
#
_symmetry.space_group_name_H-M   'P 1'
#
loop_
_entity.id
_entity.type
_entity.pdbx_description
1 polymer ?
#
loop_
_entity_poly.entity_id
_entity_poly.type
_entity_poly.pdbx_seq_one_letter_code
_entity_poly.pdbx_strand_id
1 'polypeptide(L)'
;MDADFVIIGSGSAGGAMASRLSEDGRHSVIVLEFGGSDFGPLIQMPAALSYPMNMPRYDWGFRSEPEPHLGGRTLGVPRGKVIGGSSSINGMVYVRGHAEDYDHWAQSGAAGWGYADVVPYFKRMENWHPGPHGGDPDRRGNSGPLHVTRGQRNNPLFSAFVEAGKQAGFELTDDYNGEKQEGFGPMEQTVWQGRRWSVANAYLKPALKRPNLQLIKCFARKVVIQGGRAVGVEIERGGQVELVRANREVIVAASSINSPKILLLSGIGPAAQLAGHGIPVVADRPGVGANLQDHMELYIQQASILPITLYKYW
;
A
#
# COMPACT_ATOMS: atom_id res chain seq x y z
N MET A 1 17.41 18.51 12.20
CA MET A 1 17.57 17.31 11.34
C MET A 1 17.34 17.75 9.91
N ASP A 2 18.17 17.30 8.97
CA ASP A 2 18.09 17.66 7.56
C ASP A 2 18.44 16.46 6.67
N ALA A 3 17.87 16.44 5.47
CA ALA A 3 18.15 15.46 4.42
C ALA A 3 17.83 16.04 3.04
N ASP A 4 18.35 15.43 1.98
CA ASP A 4 17.94 15.76 0.61
C ASP A 4 16.44 15.51 0.41
N PHE A 5 15.97 14.33 0.83
CA PHE A 5 14.57 13.92 0.70
C PHE A 5 13.98 13.60 2.06
N VAL A 6 12.80 14.16 2.34
CA VAL A 6 12.01 13.82 3.54
C VAL A 6 10.71 13.16 3.11
N ILE A 7 10.53 11.89 3.46
CA ILE A 7 9.36 11.08 3.08
C ILE A 7 8.45 10.93 4.29
N ILE A 8 7.19 11.33 4.17
CA ILE A 8 6.17 11.14 5.19
C ILE A 8 5.46 9.81 4.96
N GLY A 9 5.69 8.84 5.85
CA GLY A 9 5.11 7.50 5.80
C GLY A 9 6.08 6.46 5.25
N SER A 10 6.26 5.37 6.00
CA SER A 10 7.08 4.21 5.59
C SER A 10 6.26 3.11 4.90
N GLY A 11 5.05 3.45 4.45
CA GLY A 11 4.12 2.54 3.77
C GLY A 11 4.60 2.04 2.40
N SER A 12 3.73 1.34 1.66
CA SER A 12 4.12 0.66 0.42
C SER A 12 4.91 1.54 -0.56
N ALA A 13 4.39 2.72 -0.88
CA ALA A 13 5.07 3.64 -1.79
C ALA A 13 6.28 4.32 -1.12
N GLY A 14 6.12 4.81 0.12
CA GLY A 14 7.16 5.54 0.84
C GLY A 14 8.42 4.71 1.07
N GLY A 15 8.27 3.45 1.48
CA GLY A 15 9.40 2.54 1.67
C GLY A 15 10.13 2.16 0.37
N ALA A 16 9.38 1.97 -0.72
CA ALA A 16 9.99 1.73 -2.04
C ALA A 16 10.76 2.96 -2.53
N MET A 17 10.18 4.16 -2.43
CA MET A 17 10.86 5.42 -2.79
C MET A 17 12.10 5.66 -1.92
N ALA A 18 12.01 5.44 -0.61
CA ALA A 18 13.16 5.58 0.30
C ALA A 18 14.34 4.69 -0.12
N SER A 19 14.05 3.44 -0.50
CA SER A 19 15.06 2.50 -0.95
C SER A 19 15.68 2.92 -2.29
N ARG A 20 14.90 3.45 -3.23
CA ARG A 20 15.42 3.89 -4.55
C ARG A 20 16.18 5.21 -4.48
N LEU A 21 15.68 6.19 -3.74
CA LEU A 21 16.34 7.50 -3.59
C LEU A 21 17.68 7.39 -2.84
N SER A 22 17.82 6.42 -1.93
CA SER A 22 19.07 6.16 -1.20
C SER A 22 20.02 5.19 -1.91
N GLU A 23 19.63 4.60 -3.04
CA GLU A 23 20.29 3.41 -3.63
C GLU A 23 21.75 3.66 -4.03
N ASP A 24 22.06 4.84 -4.55
CA ASP A 24 23.39 5.21 -5.05
C ASP A 24 24.30 5.85 -3.98
N GLY A 25 23.80 6.03 -2.75
CA GLY A 25 24.54 6.67 -1.66
C GLY A 25 24.70 8.20 -1.77
N ARG A 26 24.30 8.82 -2.88
CA ARG A 26 24.52 10.27 -3.13
C ARG A 26 23.55 11.16 -2.38
N HIS A 27 22.36 10.67 -2.10
CA HIS A 27 21.28 11.44 -1.48
C HIS A 27 20.98 10.96 -0.06
N SER A 28 20.88 11.89 0.88
CA SER A 28 20.38 11.60 2.23
C SER A 28 18.85 11.55 2.24
N VAL A 29 18.28 10.55 2.89
CA VAL A 29 16.83 10.32 2.96
C VAL A 29 16.42 10.14 4.41
N ILE A 30 15.41 10.90 4.85
CA ILE A 30 14.73 10.67 6.13
C ILE A 30 13.31 10.20 5.85
N VAL A 31 12.93 9.07 6.43
CA VAL A 31 11.55 8.56 6.43
C VAL A 31 10.94 8.83 7.80
N LEU A 32 9.76 9.42 7.82
CA LEU A 32 8.98 9.74 9.02
C LEU A 32 7.85 8.72 9.17
N GLU A 33 7.82 7.98 10.28
CA GLU A 33 6.81 6.96 10.53
C GLU A 33 6.21 7.13 11.93
N PHE A 34 4.89 7.15 12.05
CA PHE A 34 4.25 7.23 13.36
C PHE A 34 4.14 5.86 14.04
N GLY A 35 3.91 4.83 13.22
CA GLY A 35 3.69 3.46 13.63
C GLY A 35 4.84 2.81 14.38
N GLY A 36 4.53 1.66 14.98
CA GLY A 36 5.50 0.83 15.67
C GLY A 36 6.30 -0.08 14.72
N SER A 37 7.08 -0.98 15.32
CA SER A 37 7.80 -2.02 14.60
C SER A 37 6.87 -3.07 13.99
N ASP A 38 7.26 -3.62 12.83
CA ASP A 38 6.62 -4.76 12.16
C ASP A 38 7.05 -6.12 12.73
N PHE A 39 7.86 -6.12 13.80
CA PHE A 39 8.38 -7.31 14.44
C PHE A 39 7.28 -8.07 15.21
N GLY A 40 7.25 -9.39 15.01
CA GLY A 40 6.43 -10.30 15.79
C GLY A 40 5.54 -11.22 14.94
N PRO A 41 5.02 -12.31 15.53
CA PRO A 41 4.27 -13.32 14.79
C PRO A 41 2.96 -12.79 14.22
N LEU A 42 2.29 -11.84 14.90
CA LEU A 42 1.01 -11.29 14.45
C LEU A 42 1.08 -10.61 13.08
N ILE A 43 2.24 -10.02 12.73
CA ILE A 43 2.46 -9.40 11.42
C ILE A 43 3.12 -10.38 10.46
N GLN A 44 4.17 -11.07 10.91
CA GLN A 44 5.04 -11.84 10.02
C GLN A 44 4.42 -13.19 9.59
N MET A 45 3.47 -13.73 10.36
CA MET A 45 2.77 -14.98 10.04
C MET A 45 1.54 -14.69 9.16
N PRO A 46 1.48 -15.19 7.91
CA PRO A 46 0.34 -14.94 7.01
C PRO A 46 -1.01 -15.31 7.59
N ALA A 47 -1.10 -16.42 8.34
CA ALA A 47 -2.33 -16.90 8.96
C ALA A 47 -2.89 -15.95 10.06
N ALA A 48 -2.10 -15.00 10.56
CA ALA A 48 -2.54 -14.05 11.57
C ALA A 48 -3.15 -12.75 10.99
N LEU A 49 -3.41 -12.67 9.68
CA LEU A 49 -3.77 -11.41 9.00
C LEU A 49 -4.92 -10.61 9.65
N SER A 50 -5.92 -11.29 10.23
CA SER A 50 -7.09 -10.63 10.82
C SER A 50 -6.77 -9.91 12.13
N TYR A 51 -5.70 -10.29 12.84
CA TYR A 51 -5.35 -9.67 14.11
C TYR A 51 -4.82 -8.24 13.92
N PRO A 52 -3.76 -7.96 13.12
CA PRO A 52 -3.24 -6.61 13.00
C PRO A 52 -4.24 -5.58 12.48
N MET A 53 -5.15 -5.97 11.59
CA MET A 53 -6.20 -5.09 11.05
C MET A 53 -7.18 -4.59 12.11
N ASN A 54 -7.30 -5.30 13.24
CA ASN A 54 -8.26 -4.98 14.31
C ASN A 54 -7.57 -4.56 15.61
N MET A 55 -6.26 -4.23 15.56
CA MET A 55 -5.48 -3.84 16.73
C MET A 55 -5.09 -2.37 16.65
N PRO A 56 -5.47 -1.51 17.63
CA PRO A 56 -5.06 -0.10 17.67
C PRO A 56 -3.54 0.11 17.67
N ARG A 57 -2.77 -0.94 17.98
CA ARG A 57 -1.30 -0.93 17.88
C ARG A 57 -0.80 -0.83 16.43
N TYR A 58 -1.48 -1.47 15.49
CA TYR A 58 -1.04 -1.64 14.10
C TYR A 58 -1.98 -0.99 13.08
N ASP A 59 -3.17 -0.59 13.51
CA ASP A 59 -4.17 0.09 12.69
C ASP A 59 -4.39 1.53 13.17
N TRP A 60 -4.69 2.43 12.23
CA TRP A 60 -5.14 3.79 12.52
C TRP A 60 -6.55 3.81 13.11
N GLY A 61 -7.38 2.80 12.85
CA GLY A 61 -8.73 2.69 13.39
C GLY A 61 -9.71 3.67 12.76
N PHE A 62 -9.48 4.06 11.51
CA PHE A 62 -10.39 4.95 10.79
C PHE A 62 -11.75 4.27 10.57
N ARG A 63 -12.78 5.11 10.55
CA ARG A 63 -14.14 4.72 10.24
C ARG A 63 -14.71 5.70 9.23
N SER A 64 -15.64 5.24 8.40
CA SER A 64 -16.42 6.13 7.53
C SER A 64 -17.32 7.05 8.37
N GLU A 65 -17.86 8.09 7.74
CA GLU A 65 -19.09 8.71 8.27
C GLU A 65 -20.27 7.72 8.10
N PRO A 66 -21.43 7.95 8.76
CA PRO A 66 -22.62 7.13 8.53
C PRO A 66 -22.99 7.10 7.04
N GLU A 67 -22.96 5.90 6.45
CA GLU A 67 -23.16 5.71 5.01
C GLU A 67 -24.65 5.79 4.65
N PRO A 68 -25.11 6.83 3.91
CA PRO A 68 -26.53 7.05 3.66
C PRO A 68 -27.16 5.93 2.83
N HIS A 69 -26.38 5.33 1.94
CA HIS A 69 -26.83 4.22 1.08
C HIS A 69 -26.68 2.84 1.73
N LEU A 70 -26.17 2.76 2.97
CA LEU A 70 -26.02 1.51 3.73
C LEU A 70 -26.80 1.55 5.04
N GLY A 71 -27.87 2.35 5.11
CA GLY A 71 -28.75 2.46 6.28
C GLY A 71 -28.10 3.15 7.47
N GLY A 72 -27.17 4.08 7.24
CA GLY A 72 -26.47 4.80 8.30
C GLY A 72 -25.37 3.98 8.99
N ARG A 73 -24.96 2.84 8.42
CA ARG A 73 -23.86 2.05 8.95
C ARG A 73 -22.54 2.81 8.85
N THR A 74 -21.69 2.62 9.85
CA THR A 74 -20.32 3.11 9.85
C THR A 74 -19.36 1.96 9.61
N LEU A 75 -18.58 2.05 8.53
CA LEU A 75 -17.65 1.01 8.10
C LEU A 75 -16.25 1.24 8.68
N GLY A 76 -15.52 0.16 8.94
CA GLY A 76 -14.11 0.23 9.28
C GLY A 76 -13.26 0.48 8.03
N VAL A 77 -12.27 1.36 8.13
CA VAL A 77 -11.35 1.71 7.04
C VAL A 77 -9.92 1.44 7.52
N PRO A 78 -9.52 0.16 7.69
CA PRO A 78 -8.23 -0.18 8.26
C PRO A 78 -7.09 0.37 7.40
N ARG A 79 -6.10 0.99 8.05
CA ARG A 79 -4.89 1.55 7.44
C ARG A 79 -3.71 1.26 8.37
N GLY A 80 -2.64 0.70 7.81
CA GLY A 80 -1.47 0.31 8.60
C GLY A 80 -0.80 1.50 9.28
N LYS A 81 -0.66 1.40 10.60
CA LYS A 81 0.05 2.29 11.51
C LYS A 81 1.27 1.56 12.09
N VAL A 82 2.17 1.17 11.20
CA VAL A 82 3.33 0.32 11.50
C VAL A 82 4.37 0.49 10.38
N ILE A 83 5.64 0.20 10.65
CA ILE A 83 6.68 0.17 9.60
C ILE A 83 6.23 -0.75 8.44
N GLY A 84 6.29 -0.24 7.22
CA GLY A 84 5.74 -0.90 6.01
C GLY A 84 4.26 -0.57 5.72
N GLY A 85 3.60 0.16 6.61
CA GLY A 85 2.21 0.62 6.46
C GLY A 85 1.24 -0.53 6.22
N SER A 86 0.27 -0.32 5.32
CA SER A 86 -0.76 -1.33 5.03
C SER A 86 -0.20 -2.64 4.45
N SER A 87 0.98 -2.66 3.83
CA SER A 87 1.60 -3.93 3.38
C SER A 87 1.95 -4.87 4.53
N SER A 88 2.12 -4.34 5.75
CA SER A 88 2.36 -5.12 6.96
C SER A 88 1.09 -5.68 7.59
N ILE A 89 -0.11 -5.29 7.12
CA ILE A 89 -1.39 -5.76 7.68
C ILE A 89 -2.39 -6.27 6.63
N ASN A 90 -2.11 -6.16 5.33
CA ASN A 90 -3.04 -6.55 4.25
C ASN A 90 -3.22 -8.09 4.12
N GLY A 91 -4.09 -8.51 3.19
CA GLY A 91 -4.31 -9.91 2.84
C GLY A 91 -3.22 -10.58 1.99
N MET A 92 -2.12 -9.89 1.68
CA MET A 92 -0.97 -10.35 0.88
C MET A 92 -1.27 -10.74 -0.57
N VAL A 93 -2.52 -10.64 -1.03
CA VAL A 93 -2.89 -10.83 -2.44
C VAL A 93 -2.05 -9.88 -3.31
N TYR A 94 -1.42 -10.43 -4.35
CA TYR A 94 -0.65 -9.65 -5.32
C TYR A 94 -1.38 -9.63 -6.66
N VAL A 95 -1.97 -8.49 -6.99
CA VAL A 95 -2.70 -8.24 -8.24
C VAL A 95 -2.18 -6.95 -8.86
N ARG A 96 -1.89 -6.99 -10.16
CA ARG A 96 -1.64 -5.81 -11.01
C ARG A 96 -2.99 -5.22 -11.46
N GLY A 97 -3.02 -3.93 -11.77
CA GLY A 97 -4.18 -3.32 -12.42
C GLY A 97 -4.36 -3.84 -13.85
N HIS A 98 -5.57 -3.69 -14.39
CA HIS A 98 -5.87 -4.01 -15.77
C HIS A 98 -5.19 -3.01 -16.71
N ALA A 99 -4.85 -3.41 -17.94
CA ALA A 99 -4.18 -2.52 -18.89
C ALA A 99 -4.99 -1.23 -19.14
N GLU A 100 -6.31 -1.38 -19.27
CA GLU A 100 -7.22 -0.25 -19.48
C GLU A 100 -7.24 0.74 -18.31
N ASP A 101 -6.95 0.32 -17.07
CA ASP A 101 -6.89 1.23 -15.92
C ASP A 101 -5.78 2.29 -16.15
N TYR A 102 -4.62 1.84 -16.61
CA TYR A 102 -3.45 2.68 -16.87
C TYR A 102 -3.58 3.49 -18.16
N ASP A 103 -4.08 2.86 -19.22
CA ASP A 103 -4.34 3.56 -20.48
C ASP A 103 -5.39 4.66 -20.29
N HIS A 104 -6.41 4.41 -19.47
CA HIS A 104 -7.37 5.44 -19.07
C HIS A 104 -6.72 6.58 -18.29
N TRP A 105 -5.77 6.31 -17.39
CA TRP A 105 -5.01 7.37 -16.70
C TRP A 105 -4.25 8.24 -17.69
N ALA A 106 -3.54 7.63 -18.65
CA ALA A 106 -2.82 8.36 -19.68
C ALA A 106 -3.75 9.21 -20.55
N GLN A 107 -4.88 8.64 -20.99
CA GLN A 107 -5.92 9.35 -21.75
C GLN A 107 -6.54 10.50 -20.95
N SER A 108 -6.62 10.36 -19.62
CA SER A 108 -7.13 11.39 -18.70
C SER A 108 -6.10 12.47 -18.35
N GLY A 109 -4.91 12.43 -18.94
CA GLY A 109 -3.88 13.46 -18.82
C GLY A 109 -2.64 13.06 -18.00
N ALA A 110 -2.59 11.85 -17.44
CA ALA A 110 -1.38 11.33 -16.79
C ALA A 110 -0.39 10.78 -17.83
N ALA A 111 0.16 11.66 -18.67
CA ALA A 111 1.09 11.27 -19.73
C ALA A 111 2.27 10.43 -19.17
N GLY A 112 2.60 9.32 -19.84
CA GLY A 112 3.64 8.37 -19.42
C GLY A 112 3.19 7.35 -18.35
N TRP A 113 1.88 7.24 -18.09
CA TRP A 113 1.29 6.24 -17.20
C TRP A 113 0.45 5.17 -17.93
N GLY A 114 0.63 5.00 -19.24
CA GLY A 114 -0.04 3.93 -19.98
C GLY A 114 0.46 2.56 -19.54
N TYR A 115 -0.28 1.48 -19.84
CA TYR A 115 0.10 0.15 -19.36
C TYR A 115 1.52 -0.24 -19.80
N ALA A 116 1.85 0.05 -21.06
CA ALA A 116 3.18 -0.19 -21.62
C ALA A 116 4.30 0.54 -20.86
N ASP A 117 4.03 1.73 -20.30
CA ASP A 117 5.00 2.52 -19.53
C ASP A 117 5.24 1.94 -18.14
N VAL A 118 4.20 1.34 -17.52
CA VAL A 118 4.26 0.84 -16.14
C VAL A 118 4.70 -0.62 -16.03
N VAL A 119 4.52 -1.44 -17.07
CA VAL A 119 4.95 -2.86 -17.11
C VAL A 119 6.43 -3.06 -16.74
N PRO A 120 7.39 -2.24 -17.23
CA PRO A 120 8.78 -2.33 -16.80
C PRO A 120 8.97 -2.16 -15.28
N TYR A 121 8.15 -1.33 -14.62
CA TYR A 121 8.21 -1.13 -13.18
C TYR A 121 7.58 -2.28 -12.40
N PHE A 122 6.50 -2.89 -12.91
CA PHE A 122 5.96 -4.15 -12.37
C PHE A 122 7.03 -5.24 -12.36
N LYS A 123 7.71 -5.46 -13.50
CA LYS A 123 8.80 -6.43 -13.61
C LYS A 123 9.99 -6.06 -12.72
N ARG A 124 10.37 -4.79 -12.65
CA ARG A 124 11.51 -4.33 -11.82
C ARG A 124 11.30 -4.54 -10.33
N MET A 125 10.07 -4.42 -9.83
CA MET A 125 9.80 -4.62 -8.40
C MET A 125 9.64 -6.09 -8.00
N GLU A 126 9.26 -6.95 -8.94
CA GLU A 126 8.86 -8.34 -8.68
C GLU A 126 10.04 -9.32 -8.75
N ASN A 127 10.01 -10.31 -7.85
CA ASN A 127 10.77 -11.55 -7.94
C ASN A 127 9.79 -12.71 -7.74
N TRP A 128 9.33 -13.22 -8.88
CA TRP A 128 8.23 -14.16 -8.95
C TRP A 128 8.70 -15.61 -8.83
N HIS A 129 7.97 -16.36 -8.03
CA HIS A 129 8.11 -17.78 -7.82
C HIS A 129 6.86 -18.48 -8.36
N PRO A 130 6.94 -19.17 -9.52
CA PRO A 130 5.77 -19.72 -10.22
C PRO A 130 5.06 -20.83 -9.47
N GLY A 131 5.71 -21.45 -8.48
CA GLY A 131 5.17 -22.61 -7.78
C GLY A 131 4.86 -23.76 -8.77
N PRO A 132 3.97 -24.70 -8.40
CA PRO A 132 3.68 -25.87 -9.24
C PRO A 132 2.73 -25.57 -10.42
N HIS A 133 2.14 -24.37 -10.50
CA HIS A 133 1.08 -24.04 -11.46
C HIS A 133 1.54 -23.12 -12.61
N GLY A 134 2.84 -22.88 -12.76
CA GLY A 134 3.40 -22.17 -13.91
C GLY A 134 2.95 -20.71 -14.03
N GLY A 135 2.69 -20.26 -15.27
CA GLY A 135 2.43 -18.88 -15.68
C GLY A 135 3.42 -18.46 -16.77
N ASP A 136 3.29 -17.25 -17.31
CA ASP A 136 4.14 -16.76 -18.40
C ASP A 136 5.37 -16.03 -17.84
N PRO A 137 6.57 -16.63 -17.82
CA PRO A 137 7.77 -16.00 -17.25
C PRO A 137 8.18 -14.72 -17.97
N ASP A 138 7.86 -14.56 -19.26
CA ASP A 138 8.24 -13.38 -20.03
C ASP A 138 7.48 -12.13 -19.59
N ARG A 139 6.36 -12.31 -18.87
CA ARG A 139 5.55 -11.22 -18.30
C ARG A 139 5.85 -10.89 -16.84
N ARG A 140 6.82 -11.58 -16.22
CA ARG A 140 7.09 -11.50 -14.78
C ARG A 140 8.49 -10.96 -14.46
N GLY A 141 8.65 -10.40 -13.27
CA GLY A 141 9.95 -10.01 -12.72
C GLY A 141 10.61 -11.18 -11.97
N ASN A 142 11.93 -11.29 -12.03
CA ASN A 142 12.68 -12.39 -11.38
C ASN A 142 13.85 -11.92 -10.49
N SER A 143 14.04 -10.60 -10.35
CA SER A 143 15.20 -10.02 -9.65
C SER A 143 14.85 -8.84 -8.74
N GLY A 144 13.56 -8.46 -8.69
CA GLY A 144 13.09 -7.40 -7.82
C GLY A 144 13.14 -7.76 -6.33
N PRO A 145 13.01 -6.77 -5.44
CA PRO A 145 13.03 -7.01 -4.00
C PRO A 145 11.74 -7.64 -3.45
N LEU A 146 10.62 -7.53 -4.17
CA LEU A 146 9.33 -8.06 -3.72
C LEU A 146 9.17 -9.51 -4.19
N HIS A 147 9.38 -10.46 -3.29
CA HIS A 147 9.07 -11.85 -3.56
C HIS A 147 7.55 -12.07 -3.66
N VAL A 148 7.13 -12.64 -4.79
CA VAL A 148 5.75 -13.00 -5.09
C VAL A 148 5.70 -14.49 -5.34
N THR A 149 4.93 -15.23 -4.57
CA THR A 149 4.84 -16.68 -4.69
C THR A 149 3.43 -17.08 -5.08
N ARG A 150 3.32 -17.99 -6.05
CA ARG A 150 2.03 -18.61 -6.39
C ARG A 150 1.65 -19.66 -5.36
N GLY A 151 0.40 -19.61 -4.89
CA GLY A 151 -0.10 -20.56 -3.89
C GLY A 151 -0.07 -22.02 -4.37
N GLN A 152 0.18 -22.97 -3.46
CA GLN A 152 0.25 -24.40 -3.78
C GLN A 152 -1.10 -25.01 -4.22
N ARG A 153 -2.23 -24.40 -3.82
CA ARG A 153 -3.60 -24.87 -4.13
C ARG A 153 -3.91 -26.32 -3.75
N ASN A 154 -3.23 -26.87 -2.75
CA ASN A 154 -3.41 -28.27 -2.31
C ASN A 154 -4.80 -28.56 -1.69
N ASN A 155 -5.54 -27.54 -1.26
CA ASN A 155 -6.88 -27.72 -0.71
C ASN A 155 -7.87 -27.97 -1.87
N PRO A 156 -8.65 -29.08 -1.86
CA PRO A 156 -9.53 -29.43 -2.98
C PRO A 156 -10.64 -28.40 -3.23
N LEU A 157 -10.95 -27.53 -2.25
CA LEU A 157 -11.89 -26.41 -2.43
C LEU A 157 -11.42 -25.44 -3.53
N PHE A 158 -10.12 -25.27 -3.76
CA PHE A 158 -9.62 -24.39 -4.82
C PHE A 158 -9.99 -24.92 -6.21
N SER A 159 -9.84 -26.22 -6.44
CA SER A 159 -10.20 -26.85 -7.72
C SER A 159 -11.72 -26.86 -7.89
N ALA A 160 -12.47 -27.16 -6.82
CA ALA A 160 -13.93 -27.12 -6.85
C ALA A 160 -14.47 -25.72 -7.22
N PHE A 161 -13.89 -24.66 -6.66
CA PHE A 161 -14.31 -23.29 -6.94
C PHE A 161 -13.99 -22.86 -8.39
N VAL A 162 -12.81 -23.22 -8.90
CA VAL A 162 -12.43 -22.92 -10.29
C VAL A 162 -13.30 -23.68 -11.29
N GLU A 163 -13.58 -24.95 -11.02
CA GLU A 163 -14.47 -25.77 -11.87
C GLU A 163 -15.92 -25.25 -11.84
N ALA A 164 -16.42 -24.82 -10.68
CA ALA A 164 -17.74 -24.18 -10.59
C ALA A 164 -17.82 -22.89 -11.41
N GLY A 165 -16.76 -22.06 -11.41
CA GLY A 165 -16.67 -20.87 -12.26
C GLY A 165 -16.78 -21.21 -13.75
N LYS A 166 -16.06 -22.25 -14.19
CA LYS A 166 -16.16 -22.76 -15.56
C LYS A 166 -17.57 -23.27 -15.90
N GLN A 167 -18.20 -24.03 -15.01
CA GLN A 167 -19.56 -24.55 -15.20
C GLN A 167 -20.60 -23.43 -15.27
N ALA A 168 -20.36 -22.31 -14.58
CA ALA A 168 -21.18 -21.11 -14.67
C ALA A 168 -20.94 -20.29 -15.95
N GLY A 169 -20.03 -20.71 -16.83
CA GLY A 169 -19.75 -20.09 -18.12
C GLY A 169 -18.61 -19.07 -18.12
N PHE A 170 -17.88 -18.92 -17.01
CA PHE A 170 -16.71 -18.04 -16.96
C PHE A 170 -15.46 -18.72 -17.53
N GLU A 171 -14.57 -17.90 -18.07
CA GLU A 171 -13.27 -18.38 -18.55
C GLU A 171 -12.32 -18.73 -17.40
N LEU A 172 -11.29 -19.51 -17.74
CA LEU A 172 -10.14 -19.75 -16.86
C LEU A 172 -8.97 -18.85 -17.24
N THR A 173 -8.12 -18.54 -16.27
CA THR A 173 -6.83 -17.87 -16.48
C THR A 173 -5.71 -18.64 -15.76
N ASP A 174 -4.60 -18.81 -16.45
CA ASP A 174 -3.40 -19.42 -15.88
C ASP A 174 -2.55 -18.39 -15.12
N ASP A 175 -2.67 -17.10 -15.43
CA ASP A 175 -1.98 -16.02 -14.74
C ASP A 175 -2.75 -14.70 -14.90
N TYR A 176 -3.45 -14.28 -13.85
CA TYR A 176 -4.20 -13.02 -13.90
C TYR A 176 -3.29 -11.78 -13.93
N ASN A 177 -1.98 -11.92 -13.68
CA ASN A 177 -0.99 -10.85 -13.84
C ASN A 177 -0.23 -10.96 -15.18
N GLY A 178 -0.60 -11.95 -16.01
CA GLY A 178 -0.02 -12.25 -17.32
C GLY A 178 -0.83 -11.67 -18.46
N GLU A 179 -1.17 -12.50 -19.46
CA GLU A 179 -1.92 -12.06 -20.65
C GLU A 179 -3.34 -11.59 -20.33
N LYS A 180 -4.03 -12.39 -19.52
CA LYS A 180 -5.47 -12.32 -19.35
C LYS A 180 -5.82 -12.29 -17.87
N GLN A 181 -6.25 -11.13 -17.42
CA GLN A 181 -6.65 -10.94 -16.03
C GLN A 181 -8.03 -11.56 -15.74
N GLU A 182 -8.95 -11.51 -16.69
CA GLU A 182 -10.29 -12.06 -16.54
C GLU A 182 -10.28 -13.59 -16.52
N GLY A 183 -10.96 -14.16 -15.52
CA GLY A 183 -11.18 -15.60 -15.39
C GLY A 183 -10.84 -16.16 -14.02
N PHE A 184 -11.17 -17.44 -13.83
CA PHE A 184 -10.86 -18.20 -12.62
C PHE A 184 -9.48 -18.84 -12.73
N GLY A 185 -8.62 -18.63 -11.72
CA GLY A 185 -7.21 -19.01 -11.82
C GLY A 185 -6.46 -19.08 -10.50
N PRO A 186 -5.16 -19.44 -10.53
CA PRO A 186 -4.31 -19.42 -9.36
C PRO A 186 -4.07 -17.99 -8.86
N MET A 187 -3.89 -17.83 -7.55
CA MET A 187 -3.62 -16.55 -6.90
C MET A 187 -2.17 -16.41 -6.44
N GLU A 188 -1.64 -15.21 -6.67
CA GLU A 188 -0.31 -14.78 -6.27
C GLU A 188 -0.35 -14.08 -4.91
N GLN A 189 0.69 -14.27 -4.12
CA GLN A 189 0.80 -13.68 -2.79
C GLN A 189 2.20 -13.12 -2.52
N THR A 190 2.28 -12.00 -1.82
CA THR A 190 3.52 -11.47 -1.24
C THR A 190 3.88 -12.24 0.03
N VAL A 191 4.14 -13.54 -0.12
CA VAL A 191 4.60 -14.46 0.93
C VAL A 191 5.87 -15.14 0.43
N TRP A 192 6.89 -15.17 1.28
CA TRP A 192 8.18 -15.78 0.96
C TRP A 192 8.70 -16.56 2.15
N GLN A 193 9.10 -17.82 1.92
CA GLN A 193 9.58 -18.74 2.97
C GLN A 193 8.66 -18.78 4.20
N GLY A 194 7.35 -18.86 3.97
CA GLY A 194 6.33 -18.93 5.02
C GLY A 194 6.08 -17.62 5.79
N ARG A 195 6.63 -16.49 5.33
CA ARG A 195 6.52 -15.19 5.98
C ARG A 195 5.84 -14.18 5.07
N ARG A 196 5.07 -13.26 5.66
CA ARG A 196 4.60 -12.05 4.97
C ARG A 196 5.80 -11.29 4.41
N TRP A 197 5.72 -10.92 3.13
CA TRP A 197 6.75 -10.16 2.45
C TRP A 197 6.34 -8.72 2.18
N SER A 198 6.21 -7.94 3.26
CA SER A 198 5.82 -6.52 3.20
C SER A 198 6.94 -5.63 2.64
N VAL A 199 6.63 -4.35 2.37
CA VAL A 199 7.64 -3.35 1.96
C VAL A 199 8.68 -3.12 3.06
N ALA A 200 8.35 -3.36 4.33
CA ALA A 200 9.33 -3.34 5.41
C ALA A 200 10.45 -4.38 5.18
N ASN A 201 10.08 -5.60 4.77
CA ASN A 201 11.01 -6.69 4.49
C ASN A 201 11.71 -6.50 3.14
N ALA A 202 10.95 -6.21 2.08
CA ALA A 202 11.46 -6.12 0.72
C ALA A 202 12.39 -4.92 0.50
N TYR A 203 12.04 -3.74 1.03
CA TYR A 203 12.73 -2.49 0.69
C TYR A 203 13.44 -1.84 1.89
N LEU A 204 12.72 -1.64 3.01
CA LEU A 204 13.22 -0.80 4.10
C LEU A 204 14.34 -1.45 4.91
N LYS A 205 14.16 -2.70 5.38
CA LYS A 205 15.18 -3.38 6.20
C LYS A 205 16.54 -3.50 5.49
N PRO A 206 16.61 -3.85 4.19
CA PRO A 206 17.86 -3.78 3.43
C PRO A 206 18.40 -2.35 3.31
N ALA A 207 17.56 -1.37 2.97
CA ALA A 207 18.00 0.00 2.72
C ALA A 207 18.46 0.72 4.01
N LEU A 208 17.89 0.41 5.17
CA LEU A 208 18.26 0.99 6.46
C LEU A 208 19.66 0.59 6.94
N LYS A 209 20.31 -0.37 6.27
CA LYS A 209 21.73 -0.68 6.50
C LYS A 209 22.65 0.37 5.87
N ARG A 210 22.13 1.22 4.99
CA ARG A 210 22.91 2.28 4.33
C ARG A 210 23.01 3.51 5.24
N PRO A 211 24.16 4.17 5.32
CA PRO A 211 24.36 5.31 6.23
C PRO A 211 23.57 6.57 5.83
N ASN A 212 23.12 6.66 4.58
CA ASN A 212 22.38 7.80 4.03
C ASN A 212 20.84 7.66 4.13
N LEU A 213 20.31 6.60 4.74
CA LEU A 213 18.87 6.45 4.98
C LEU A 213 18.59 6.34 6.48
N GLN A 214 17.73 7.22 6.99
CA GLN A 214 17.28 7.20 8.37
C GLN A 214 15.76 7.04 8.45
N LEU A 215 15.29 6.23 9.39
CA LEU A 215 13.89 6.12 9.77
C LEU A 215 13.69 6.72 11.16
N ILE A 216 12.74 7.65 11.27
CA ILE A 216 12.44 8.36 12.52
C ILE A 216 11.01 8.06 12.92
N LYS A 217 10.84 7.63 14.18
CA LYS A 217 9.51 7.49 14.76
C LYS A 217 9.00 8.85 15.23
N CYS A 218 7.98 9.40 14.56
CA CYS A 218 7.37 10.70 14.89
C CYS A 218 5.99 10.85 14.25
N PHE A 219 5.22 11.84 14.71
CA PHE A 219 3.96 12.22 14.07
C PHE A 219 4.20 13.41 13.13
N ALA A 220 3.99 13.23 11.82
CA ALA A 220 4.06 14.32 10.87
C ALA A 220 2.80 15.20 10.95
N ARG A 221 2.98 16.50 11.18
CA ARG A 221 1.88 17.45 11.41
C ARG A 221 1.47 18.15 10.10
N LYS A 222 2.45 18.74 9.41
CA LYS A 222 2.25 19.44 8.13
C LYS A 222 3.58 19.61 7.37
N VAL A 223 3.47 19.87 6.08
CA VAL A 223 4.58 20.35 5.24
C VAL A 223 4.74 21.85 5.47
N VAL A 224 5.98 22.30 5.67
CA VAL A 224 6.30 23.73 5.80
C VAL A 224 6.66 24.29 4.44
N ILE A 225 5.97 25.35 4.02
CA ILE A 225 6.14 25.98 2.72
C ILE A 225 6.62 27.42 2.92
N GLN A 226 7.68 27.81 2.22
CA GLN A 226 8.25 29.14 2.25
C GLN A 226 8.57 29.58 0.82
N GLY A 227 8.13 30.78 0.43
CA GLY A 227 8.36 31.30 -0.92
C GLY A 227 7.86 30.38 -2.04
N GLY A 228 6.75 29.68 -1.83
CA GLY A 228 6.20 28.72 -2.79
C GLY A 228 6.90 27.36 -2.86
N ARG A 229 7.88 27.10 -1.98
CA ARG A 229 8.65 25.84 -1.95
C ARG A 229 8.44 25.09 -0.63
N ALA A 230 8.26 23.77 -0.69
CA ALA A 230 8.33 22.91 0.48
C ALA A 230 9.76 22.85 1.03
N VAL A 231 9.96 23.30 2.27
CA VAL A 231 11.30 23.39 2.91
C VAL A 231 11.53 22.32 3.98
N GLY A 232 10.50 21.57 4.34
CA GLY A 232 10.59 20.53 5.35
C GLY A 232 9.23 20.10 5.89
N VAL A 233 9.26 19.31 6.95
CA VAL A 233 8.08 18.76 7.64
C VAL A 233 8.14 19.12 9.11
N GLU A 234 7.07 19.73 9.61
CA GLU A 234 6.85 19.90 11.05
C GLU A 234 6.41 18.55 11.63
N ILE A 235 7.13 18.07 12.64
CA ILE A 235 6.87 16.79 13.29
C ILE A 235 6.70 16.97 14.79
N GLU A 236 6.02 16.03 15.42
CA GLU A 236 5.96 15.87 16.86
C GLU A 236 6.68 14.60 17.28
N ARG A 237 7.64 14.73 18.20
CA ARG A 237 8.42 13.62 18.75
C ARG A 237 8.76 13.91 20.21
N GLY A 238 8.45 12.96 21.10
CA GLY A 238 8.72 13.13 22.54
C GLY A 238 8.01 14.32 23.17
N GLY A 239 6.84 14.71 22.66
CA GLY A 239 6.07 15.88 23.13
C GLY A 239 6.62 17.23 22.67
N GLN A 240 7.64 17.24 21.82
CA GLN A 240 8.20 18.46 21.23
C GLN A 240 7.87 18.55 19.74
N VAL A 241 7.64 19.78 19.29
CA VAL A 241 7.47 20.11 17.87
C VAL A 241 8.80 20.55 17.30
N GLU A 242 9.25 19.90 16.23
CA GLU A 242 10.53 20.17 15.57
C GLU A 242 10.38 20.16 14.04
N LEU A 243 11.35 20.75 13.35
CA LEU A 243 11.39 20.81 11.88
C LEU A 243 12.44 19.84 11.33
N VAL A 244 12.03 18.94 10.45
CA VAL A 244 12.93 18.16 9.58
C VAL A 244 13.04 18.89 8.25
N ARG A 245 14.22 19.41 7.93
CA ARG A 245 14.44 20.19 6.69
C ARG A 245 14.66 19.26 5.49
N ALA A 246 14.14 19.65 4.34
CA ALA A 246 14.34 18.98 3.06
C ALA A 246 15.15 19.88 2.11
N ASN A 247 16.34 19.44 1.70
CA ASN A 247 17.21 20.20 0.81
C ASN A 247 16.75 20.11 -0.65
N ARG A 248 15.99 19.07 -1.02
CA ARG A 248 15.42 18.90 -2.36
C ARG A 248 13.90 18.85 -2.31
N GLU A 249 13.34 17.78 -1.76
CA GLU A 249 11.90 17.50 -1.86
C GLU A 249 11.32 16.93 -0.57
N VAL A 250 10.04 17.26 -0.33
CA VAL A 250 9.18 16.59 0.64
C VAL A 250 8.23 15.69 -0.12
N ILE A 251 8.20 14.40 0.23
CA ILE A 251 7.37 13.39 -0.42
C ILE A 251 6.29 12.95 0.56
N VAL A 252 5.02 13.15 0.20
CA VAL A 252 3.88 12.73 1.02
C VAL A 252 3.45 11.32 0.59
N ALA A 253 3.73 10.32 1.42
CA ALA A 253 3.40 8.90 1.18
C ALA A 253 2.57 8.30 2.34
N ALA A 254 1.61 9.08 2.83
CA ALA A 254 0.91 8.84 4.09
C ALA A 254 -0.45 8.13 3.93
N SER A 255 -0.61 7.26 2.92
CA SER A 255 -1.90 6.65 2.49
C SER A 255 -2.87 7.61 1.80
N SER A 256 -3.92 7.07 1.17
CA SER A 256 -5.01 7.85 0.55
C SER A 256 -5.83 8.67 1.55
N ILE A 257 -5.73 8.39 2.86
CA ILE A 257 -6.47 9.10 3.90
C ILE A 257 -5.62 10.21 4.54
N ASN A 258 -4.41 9.91 5.04
CA ASN A 258 -3.62 10.95 5.70
C ASN A 258 -2.88 11.87 4.73
N SER A 259 -2.59 11.46 3.48
CA SER A 259 -1.92 12.36 2.52
C SER A 259 -2.73 13.63 2.23
N PRO A 260 -4.02 13.57 1.83
CA PRO A 260 -4.82 14.78 1.65
C PRO A 260 -5.00 15.55 2.96
N LYS A 261 -5.15 14.87 4.11
CA LYS A 261 -5.19 15.54 5.42
C LYS A 261 -3.93 16.38 5.69
N ILE A 262 -2.74 15.83 5.41
CA ILE A 262 -1.48 16.57 5.58
C ILE A 262 -1.43 17.76 4.62
N LEU A 263 -1.85 17.61 3.36
CA LEU A 263 -1.91 18.73 2.41
C LEU A 263 -2.84 19.83 2.91
N LEU A 264 -4.04 19.48 3.37
CA LEU A 264 -5.00 20.42 3.96
C LEU A 264 -4.38 21.17 5.16
N LEU A 265 -3.77 20.44 6.11
CA LEU A 265 -3.07 21.03 7.26
C LEU A 265 -1.85 21.89 6.88
N SER A 266 -1.36 21.74 5.65
CA SER A 266 -0.25 22.53 5.09
C SER A 266 -0.74 23.74 4.29
N GLY A 267 -2.06 23.99 4.25
CA GLY A 267 -2.66 25.09 3.48
C GLY A 267 -2.82 24.81 1.98
N ILE A 268 -2.73 23.54 1.56
CA ILE A 268 -2.97 23.12 0.17
C ILE A 268 -4.29 22.36 0.10
N GLY A 269 -5.30 22.95 -0.53
CA GLY A 269 -6.63 22.36 -0.66
C GLY A 269 -7.71 23.40 -0.98
N PRO A 270 -9.00 23.06 -0.86
CA PRO A 270 -10.09 23.99 -1.18
C PRO A 270 -10.04 25.23 -0.28
N ALA A 271 -9.81 26.42 -0.86
CA ALA A 271 -9.55 27.65 -0.10
C ALA A 271 -10.63 27.98 0.94
N ALA A 272 -11.91 27.83 0.59
CA ALA A 272 -13.03 28.08 1.50
C ALA A 272 -13.04 27.14 2.71
N GLN A 273 -12.77 25.84 2.49
CA GLN A 273 -12.68 24.86 3.57
C GLN A 273 -11.51 25.16 4.50
N LEU A 274 -10.34 25.49 3.94
CA LEU A 274 -9.16 25.86 4.72
C LEU A 274 -9.41 27.10 5.59
N ALA A 275 -10.01 28.15 5.00
CA ALA A 275 -10.37 29.38 5.72
C ALA A 275 -11.36 29.10 6.87
N GLY A 276 -12.35 28.24 6.64
CA GLY A 276 -13.31 27.81 7.67
C GLY A 276 -12.67 27.12 8.88
N HIS A 277 -11.48 26.54 8.71
CA HIS A 277 -10.69 25.94 9.79
C HIS A 277 -9.56 26.85 10.32
N GLY A 278 -9.50 28.12 9.89
CA GLY A 278 -8.44 29.05 10.28
C GLY A 278 -7.06 28.68 9.75
N ILE A 279 -6.99 27.87 8.69
CA ILE A 279 -5.73 27.47 8.05
C ILE A 279 -5.40 28.47 6.93
N PRO A 280 -4.24 29.14 6.96
CA PRO A 280 -3.81 30.02 5.87
C PRO A 280 -3.72 29.25 4.54
N VAL A 281 -4.30 29.82 3.48
CA VAL A 281 -4.26 29.21 2.15
C VAL A 281 -2.90 29.48 1.51
N VAL A 282 -2.17 28.40 1.21
CA VAL A 282 -0.93 28.42 0.43
C VAL A 282 -1.22 28.18 -1.05
N ALA A 283 -2.11 27.24 -1.36
CA ALA A 283 -2.54 26.97 -2.72
C ALA A 283 -3.99 26.46 -2.74
N ASP A 284 -4.86 27.13 -3.51
CA ASP A 284 -6.23 26.68 -3.72
C ASP A 284 -6.24 25.49 -4.69
N ARG A 285 -6.55 24.31 -4.16
CA ARG A 285 -6.54 23.03 -4.87
C ARG A 285 -7.80 22.25 -4.51
N PRO A 286 -8.94 22.49 -5.20
CA PRO A 286 -10.23 21.94 -4.82
C PRO A 286 -10.29 20.40 -4.88
N GLY A 287 -9.40 19.75 -5.64
CA GLY A 287 -9.33 18.29 -5.71
C GLY A 287 -8.73 17.60 -4.47
N VAL A 288 -8.06 18.33 -3.56
CA VAL A 288 -7.42 17.71 -2.38
C VAL A 288 -8.49 17.20 -1.42
N GLY A 289 -8.50 15.89 -1.18
CA GLY A 289 -9.49 15.23 -0.32
C GLY A 289 -10.79 14.85 -1.05
N ALA A 290 -10.92 15.19 -2.33
CA ALA A 290 -12.04 14.78 -3.18
C ALA A 290 -11.73 13.48 -3.95
N ASN A 291 -12.70 13.00 -4.74
CA ASN A 291 -12.58 11.83 -5.61
C ASN A 291 -12.07 10.56 -4.91
N LEU A 292 -12.46 10.37 -3.64
CA LEU A 292 -12.18 9.13 -2.93
C LEU A 292 -12.95 7.98 -3.58
N GLN A 293 -12.22 6.95 -3.98
CA GLN A 293 -12.75 5.70 -4.51
C GLN A 293 -12.20 4.55 -3.66
N ASP A 294 -13.04 3.55 -3.40
CA ASP A 294 -12.66 2.33 -2.70
C ASP A 294 -13.46 1.14 -3.25
N HIS A 295 -12.98 -0.08 -3.02
CA HIS A 295 -13.68 -1.30 -3.40
C HIS A 295 -14.48 -1.83 -2.22
N MET A 296 -15.81 -1.79 -2.33
CA MET A 296 -16.68 -2.35 -1.30
C MET A 296 -16.61 -3.88 -1.32
N GLU A 297 -16.20 -4.48 -0.21
CA GLU A 297 -16.12 -5.93 -0.05
C GLU A 297 -17.39 -6.48 0.64
N LEU A 298 -17.90 -7.60 0.11
CA LEU A 298 -18.96 -8.39 0.72
C LEU A 298 -18.49 -9.82 0.95
N TYR A 299 -18.63 -10.31 2.18
CA TYR A 299 -18.32 -11.69 2.51
C TYR A 299 -19.53 -12.60 2.29
N ILE A 300 -19.35 -13.62 1.46
CA ILE A 300 -20.31 -14.71 1.28
C ILE A 300 -19.65 -15.98 1.81
N GLN A 301 -20.29 -16.63 2.78
CA GLN A 301 -19.78 -17.83 3.43
C GLN A 301 -20.71 -19.02 3.16
N GLN A 302 -20.11 -20.19 2.95
CA GLN A 302 -20.81 -21.46 2.75
C GLN A 302 -20.14 -22.54 3.59
N ALA A 303 -20.94 -23.48 4.11
CA ALA A 303 -20.42 -24.60 4.86
C ALA A 303 -19.77 -25.64 3.93
N SER A 304 -18.59 -26.12 4.29
CA SER A 304 -17.95 -27.23 3.58
C SER A 304 -18.54 -28.56 4.08
N ILE A 305 -18.91 -29.45 3.15
CA ILE A 305 -19.33 -30.83 3.48
C ILE A 305 -18.18 -31.72 3.95
N LEU A 306 -16.94 -31.25 3.80
CA LEU A 306 -15.71 -31.93 4.24
C LEU A 306 -15.00 -31.11 5.33
N PRO A 307 -14.32 -31.75 6.31
CA PRO A 307 -13.61 -31.08 7.41
C PRO A 307 -12.24 -30.54 6.98
N ILE A 308 -12.21 -29.74 5.91
CA ILE A 308 -11.00 -29.26 5.21
C ILE A 308 -10.85 -27.73 5.23
N THR A 309 -11.65 -27.06 6.05
CA THR A 309 -11.60 -25.61 6.29
C THR A 309 -10.76 -25.28 7.53
N LEU A 310 -10.44 -24.00 7.72
CA LEU A 310 -9.72 -23.49 8.90
C LEU A 310 -10.49 -23.74 10.20
N TYR A 311 -11.83 -23.63 10.16
CA TYR A 311 -12.72 -23.92 11.28
C TYR A 311 -13.26 -25.33 11.12
N LYS A 312 -12.61 -26.30 11.78
CA LYS A 312 -12.99 -27.71 11.73
C LYS A 312 -14.28 -28.03 12.51
N TYR A 313 -14.69 -27.12 13.38
CA TYR A 313 -15.87 -27.25 14.24
C TYR A 313 -16.66 -25.94 14.14
N TRP A 314 -17.83 -26.03 13.54
CA TRP A 314 -18.92 -25.08 13.68
C TRP A 314 -20.04 -25.79 14.45
#